data_AF-A0A8T4YMZ3-F1
#
_entry.id   AF-A0A8T4YMZ3-F1
#
_cell.length_a   1.000
_cell.length_b   1.000
_cell.length_c   1.000
_cell.angle_alpha   90.00
_cell.angle_beta   90.00
_cell.angle_gamma   90.00
#
_symmetry.space_group_name_H-M   'P 1'
#
loop_
_entity.id
_entity.type
_entity.pdbx_description
1 polymer ?
#
loop_
_entity_poly.entity_id
_entity_poly.type
_entity_poly.pdbx_seq_one_letter_code
_entity_poly.pdbx_strand_id
1 'polypeptide(L)'
;MVSLRALAPSLTRITIAAAVGAALHIGQGNSNLVDEKAVQFSRAVLSQTDVDGEVIVCEGPKDNAPAFLRQEKVGTGRGPKVEFVIDPVDGTTA
;
A
#
# COMPACT_ATOMS: atom_id res chain seq x y z
N MET A 1 5.48 16.25 -19.11
CA MET A 1 5.57 14.90 -18.53
C MET A 1 6.10 15.05 -17.10
N VAL A 2 5.39 14.52 -16.10
CA VAL A 2 5.84 14.59 -14.70
C VAL A 2 7.00 13.61 -14.52
N SER A 3 8.10 14.05 -13.91
CA SER A 3 9.24 13.18 -13.60
C SER A 3 8.87 12.15 -12.54
N LEU A 4 9.34 10.91 -12.66
CA LEU A 4 9.20 9.90 -11.61
C LEU A 4 9.78 10.37 -10.27
N ARG A 5 10.79 11.24 -10.28
CA ARG A 5 11.35 11.84 -9.06
C ARG A 5 10.32 12.66 -8.29
N ALA A 6 9.34 13.26 -8.98
CA ALA A 6 8.28 14.03 -8.35
C ALA A 6 7.27 13.15 -7.58
N LEU A 7 7.27 11.82 -7.80
CA LEU A 7 6.43 10.89 -7.04
C LEU A 7 6.99 10.59 -5.64
N ALA A 8 8.27 10.91 -5.37
CA ALA A 8 8.93 10.54 -4.11
C ALA A 8 8.13 10.98 -2.86
N PRO A 9 7.62 12.23 -2.74
CA PRO A 9 6.82 12.61 -1.59
C PRO A 9 5.52 11.81 -1.44
N SER A 10 4.89 11.40 -2.56
CA SER A 10 3.67 10.59 -2.54
C SER A 10 3.97 9.16 -2.10
N LEU A 11 5.04 8.55 -2.60
CA LEU A 11 5.49 7.22 -2.17
C LEU A 11 5.85 7.20 -0.67
N THR A 12 6.52 8.24 -0.19
CA THR A 12 6.79 8.42 1.24
C THR A 12 5.50 8.51 2.06
N ARG A 13 4.48 9.25 1.59
CA ARG A 13 3.19 9.32 2.31
C ARG A 13 2.46 7.98 2.33
N ILE A 14 2.48 7.22 1.25
CA ILE A 14 1.84 5.89 1.18
C ILE A 14 2.46 4.93 2.20
N THR A 15 3.80 4.89 2.28
CA THR A 15 4.53 4.03 3.23
C THR A 15 4.34 4.49 4.68
N ILE A 16 4.35 5.80 4.95
CA ILE A 16 4.03 6.33 6.29
C ILE A 16 2.60 5.96 6.71
N ALA A 17 1.63 6.04 5.80
CA ALA A 17 0.25 5.67 6.10
C ALA A 17 0.14 4.18 6.45
N ALA A 18 0.83 3.30 5.71
CA ALA A 18 0.92 1.87 6.04
C ALA A 18 1.46 1.67 7.47
N ALA A 19 2.60 2.30 7.77
CA ALA A 19 3.25 2.18 9.07
C ALA A 19 2.37 2.71 10.22
N VAL A 20 1.67 3.82 10.03
CA VAL A 20 0.72 4.36 11.03
C VAL A 20 -0.46 3.41 11.25
N GLY A 21 -1.01 2.82 10.18
CA GLY A 21 -2.08 1.83 10.28
C GLY A 21 -1.63 0.59 11.08
N ALA A 22 -0.42 0.10 10.81
CA ALA A 22 0.16 -1.05 11.52
C ALA A 22 0.50 -0.74 12.99
N ALA A 23 1.10 0.43 13.27
CA ALA A 23 1.75 0.73 14.55
C ALA A 23 0.83 0.60 15.77
N LEU A 24 -0.46 0.87 15.61
CA LEU A 24 -1.44 0.78 16.70
C LEU A 24 -1.77 -0.66 17.11
N HIS A 25 -1.37 -1.65 16.32
CA HIS A 25 -1.74 -3.06 16.48
C HIS A 25 -0.53 -3.98 16.73
N ILE A 26 0.68 -3.44 16.75
CA ILE A 26 1.90 -4.18 17.08
C ILE A 26 1.83 -4.73 18.51
N GLY A 27 2.28 -5.97 18.71
CA GLY A 27 2.31 -6.62 20.03
C GLY A 27 0.96 -7.17 20.53
N GLN A 28 -0.11 -7.05 19.75
CA GLN A 28 -1.44 -7.58 20.11
C GLN A 28 -1.60 -9.08 19.80
N GLY A 29 -0.60 -9.72 19.18
CA GLY A 29 -0.67 -11.13 18.76
C GLY A 29 -1.64 -11.38 17.59
N ASN A 30 -2.02 -10.33 16.85
CA ASN A 30 -2.96 -10.41 15.73
C ASN A 30 -2.32 -9.86 14.44
N SER A 31 -1.53 -10.70 13.76
CA SER A 31 -0.83 -10.36 12.52
C SER A 31 -1.76 -9.90 11.41
N ASN A 32 -2.93 -10.54 11.28
CA ASN A 32 -3.91 -10.22 10.24
C ASN A 32 -4.48 -8.81 10.41
N LEU A 33 -4.69 -8.38 11.66
CA LEU A 33 -5.15 -7.02 11.96
C LEU A 33 -4.09 -5.97 11.64
N VAL A 34 -2.81 -6.27 11.90
CA VAL A 34 -1.69 -5.40 11.55
C VAL A 34 -1.64 -5.19 10.03
N ASP A 35 -1.72 -6.28 9.25
CA ASP A 35 -1.74 -6.24 7.79
C ASP A 35 -2.96 -5.50 7.24
N GLU A 36 -4.15 -5.83 7.75
CA GLU A 36 -5.39 -5.19 7.34
C GLU A 36 -5.30 -3.67 7.47
N LYS A 37 -4.78 -3.19 8.59
CA LYS A 37 -4.74 -1.76 8.89
C LYS A 37 -3.67 -1.05 8.07
N ALA A 38 -2.54 -1.69 7.82
CA ALA A 38 -1.53 -1.18 6.90
C ALA A 38 -2.05 -1.06 5.47
N VAL A 39 -2.75 -2.08 4.97
CA VAL A 39 -3.39 -2.07 3.64
C VAL A 39 -4.44 -0.98 3.57
N GLN A 40 -5.32 -0.88 4.57
CA GLN A 40 -6.39 0.11 4.60
C GLN A 40 -5.86 1.55 4.48
N PHE A 41 -4.84 1.89 5.27
CA PHE A 41 -4.32 3.25 5.33
C PHE A 41 -3.48 3.59 4.09
N SER A 42 -2.60 2.69 3.65
CA SER A 42 -1.81 2.89 2.43
C SER A 42 -2.69 3.03 1.20
N ARG A 43 -3.74 2.20 1.07
CA ARG A 43 -4.75 2.26 0.01
C ARG A 43 -5.50 3.60 -0.01
N ALA A 44 -5.87 4.13 1.16
CA ALA A 44 -6.55 5.43 1.26
C ALA A 44 -5.68 6.59 0.75
N VAL A 45 -4.36 6.55 0.94
CA VAL A 45 -3.44 7.56 0.41
C VAL A 45 -3.13 7.32 -1.06
N LEU A 46 -2.92 6.07 -1.46
CA LEU A 46 -2.64 5.72 -2.84
C LEU A 46 -3.81 6.08 -3.77
N SER A 47 -5.06 5.88 -3.35
CA SER A 47 -6.24 6.26 -4.16
C SER A 47 -6.36 7.76 -4.45
N GLN A 48 -5.70 8.61 -3.67
CA GLN A 48 -5.65 10.06 -3.84
C GLN A 48 -4.38 10.55 -4.56
N THR A 49 -3.47 9.65 -4.92
CA THR A 49 -2.20 9.98 -5.58
C THR A 49 -2.38 10.05 -7.09
N ASP A 50 -1.86 11.10 -7.72
CA ASP A 50 -1.88 11.27 -9.19
C ASP A 50 -0.87 10.33 -9.88
N VAL A 51 -1.29 9.07 -10.01
CA VAL A 51 -0.71 8.03 -10.88
C VAL A 51 -1.80 7.29 -11.66
N ASP A 52 -1.46 6.82 -12.86
CA ASP A 52 -2.19 5.75 -13.57
C ASP A 52 -1.50 4.42 -13.22
N GLY A 53 -1.87 3.87 -12.07
CA GLY A 53 -1.15 2.79 -11.42
C GLY A 53 -1.78 1.41 -11.63
N GLU A 54 -0.94 0.37 -11.68
CA GLU A 54 -1.37 -1.03 -11.66
C GLU A 54 -0.52 -1.86 -10.70
N VAL A 55 -1.16 -2.65 -9.84
CA VAL A 55 -0.46 -3.60 -8.96
C VAL A 55 -0.10 -4.86 -9.74
N ILE A 56 1.18 -5.11 -9.95
CA ILE A 56 1.67 -6.29 -10.69
C ILE A 56 2.03 -7.45 -9.76
N VAL A 57 2.46 -7.15 -8.54
CA VAL A 57 2.77 -8.11 -7.48
C VAL A 57 2.35 -7.50 -6.15
N CYS A 58 1.72 -8.31 -5.32
CA CYS A 58 1.42 -7.97 -3.94
C CYS A 58 1.65 -9.21 -3.08
N GLU A 59 1.76 -9.04 -1.76
CA GLU A 59 1.45 -10.16 -0.88
C GLU A 59 0.07 -10.66 -1.28
N GLY A 60 0.00 -11.90 -1.79
CA GLY A 60 -1.27 -12.54 -2.08
C GLY A 60 -2.14 -12.55 -0.82
N PRO A 61 -3.42 -12.94 -0.92
CA PRO A 61 -4.29 -13.00 0.25
C PRO A 61 -3.69 -13.97 1.29
N LYS A 62 -2.98 -13.42 2.28
CA LYS A 62 -2.59 -14.14 3.50
C LYS A 62 -3.86 -14.31 4.31
N ASP A 63 -4.27 -15.55 4.51
CA ASP A 63 -5.18 -15.94 5.59
C ASP A 63 -6.48 -15.11 5.72
N ASN A 64 -7.08 -14.72 4.59
CA ASN A 64 -8.30 -13.89 4.48
C ASN A 64 -8.18 -12.41 4.93
N ALA A 65 -6.97 -11.88 5.12
CA ALA A 65 -6.77 -10.46 5.40
C ALA A 65 -6.98 -9.61 4.12
N PRO A 66 -7.55 -8.38 4.22
CA PRO A 66 -7.69 -7.48 3.08
C PRO A 66 -6.33 -7.13 2.48
N ALA A 67 -6.16 -7.34 1.17
CA ALA A 67 -4.89 -7.12 0.46
C ALA A 67 -5.10 -6.28 -0.81
N PHE A 68 -4.00 -5.85 -1.44
CA PHE A 68 -4.04 -5.45 -2.85
C PHE A 68 -4.23 -6.68 -3.73
N LEU A 69 -4.83 -6.50 -4.91
CA LEU A 69 -5.03 -7.57 -5.87
C LEU A 69 -4.07 -7.41 -7.05
N ARG A 70 -3.67 -8.54 -7.65
CA ARG A 70 -2.96 -8.51 -8.93
C ARG A 70 -3.86 -7.87 -10.00
N GLN A 71 -3.27 -7.02 -10.84
CA GLN A 71 -3.95 -6.19 -11.85
C GLN A 71 -4.89 -5.13 -11.28
N GLU A 72 -4.84 -4.87 -9.98
CA GLU A 72 -5.64 -3.81 -9.38
C GLU A 72 -5.19 -2.44 -9.90
N LYS A 73 -6.15 -1.64 -10.37
CA LYS A 73 -5.91 -0.24 -10.76
C LYS A 73 -5.92 0.65 -9.52
N VAL A 74 -4.87 1.47 -9.39
CA VAL A 74 -4.61 2.30 -8.22
C VAL A 74 -4.22 3.71 -8.62
N GLY A 75 -4.39 4.67 -7.71
CA GLY A 75 -4.23 6.09 -8.01
C GLY A 75 -5.50 6.74 -8.56
N THR A 76 -5.39 8.02 -8.93
CA THR A 76 -6.49 8.78 -9.51
C THR A 76 -6.71 8.51 -11.00
N GLY A 77 -5.83 7.73 -11.64
CA GLY A 77 -5.81 7.51 -13.09
C GLY A 77 -5.21 8.68 -13.87
N ARG A 78 -4.72 9.72 -13.19
CA ARG A 78 -4.02 10.87 -13.79
C ARG A 78 -2.54 10.75 -13.50
N GLY A 79 -1.69 11.28 -14.37
CA GLY A 79 -0.24 11.33 -14.13
C GLY A 79 0.52 10.20 -14.83
N PRO A 80 1.75 9.87 -14.36
CA PRO A 80 2.58 8.87 -15.01
C PRO A 80 2.00 7.46 -14.84
N LYS A 81 2.26 6.61 -15.84
CA LYS A 81 1.98 5.17 -15.77
C LYS A 81 3.04 4.50 -14.92
N VAL A 82 2.60 3.77 -13.89
CA VAL A 82 3.49 3.13 -12.92
C VAL A 82 2.97 1.74 -12.57
N GLU A 83 3.86 0.75 -12.58
CA GLU A 83 3.58 -0.58 -12.06
C GLU A 83 4.05 -0.66 -10.61
N PHE A 84 3.22 -1.22 -9.74
CA PHE A 84 3.47 -1.33 -8.31
C PHE A 84 3.73 -2.77 -7.90
N VAL A 85 4.80 -2.95 -7.13
CA VAL A 85 5.01 -4.09 -6.25
C VAL A 85 4.74 -3.61 -4.83
N ILE A 86 3.78 -4.22 -4.14
CA ILE A 86 3.31 -3.72 -2.84
C ILE A 86 3.43 -4.79 -1.78
N ASP A 87 4.16 -4.44 -0.72
CA ASP A 87 4.16 -5.12 0.57
C ASP A 87 3.88 -4.07 1.66
N PRO A 88 2.68 -4.06 2.25
CA PRO A 88 2.33 -3.09 3.29
C PRO A 88 3.05 -3.30 4.62
N VAL A 89 3.39 -4.55 4.96
CA VAL A 89 4.11 -4.91 6.21
C VAL A 89 5.02 -6.11 5.94
N ASP A 90 6.31 -5.83 5.81
CA ASP A 90 7.34 -6.87 5.78
C ASP A 90 7.59 -7.37 7.21
N GLY A 91 6.95 -8.49 7.56
CA GLY A 91 7.10 -9.19 8.85
C GLY A 91 6.03 -8.84 9.88
N THR A 92 4.99 -9.70 9.98
CA THR A 92 3.81 -9.45 10.82
C THR A 92 3.80 -10.23 12.15
N THR A 93 4.85 -11.01 12.41
CA THR A 93 4.96 -11.96 13.53
C THR A 93 5.92 -11.56 14.64
N ALA A 94 6.45 -10.33 14.62
CA ALA A 94 7.36 -9.81 15.65
C ALA A 94 6.64 -9.51 16.99
#